data_AF-A0A9W5YM75-F1
#
_entry.id   AF-A0A9W5YM75-F1
#
_cell.length_a   1.000
_cell.length_b   1.000
_cell.length_c   1.000
_cell.angle_alpha   90.00
_cell.angle_beta   90.00
_cell.angle_gamma   90.00
#
_symmetry.space_group_name_H-M   'P 1'
#
loop_
_entity.id
_entity.type
_entity.pdbx_description
1 polymer ?
#
loop_
_entity_poly.entity_id
_entity_poly.type
_entity_poly.pdbx_seq_one_letter_code
_entity_poly.pdbx_strand_id
1 'polypeptide(L)'
;MALGMGLFSLLDQKSSTGAWVGFQVLAAIGSGFIVTSTLPAAQAALSEADVAISTATWAFCRAFGAVWGVSIPAAIFNNRFAAHVSAQKDLGLATQVLQNTGNPYQQASREFVMQFSPEVQSIIIEAYTAALQRVWQISVVFAGLDFLFAWLEKEVELRTTLETEYGPEEKEASPEGGDLTVPK
;
A
#
# COMPACT_ATOMS: atom_id res chain seq x y z
N MET A 1 2.74 -7.46 -4.12
CA MET A 1 1.53 -6.92 -3.46
C MET A 1 0.24 -7.53 -4.00
N ALA A 2 0.03 -7.61 -5.33
CA ALA A 2 -1.19 -8.14 -5.95
C ALA A 2 -1.61 -9.55 -5.46
N LEU A 3 -0.66 -10.50 -5.38
CA LEU A 3 -0.94 -11.85 -4.87
C LEU A 3 -1.44 -11.84 -3.41
N GLY A 4 -0.83 -11.03 -2.54
CA GLY A 4 -1.27 -10.90 -1.14
C GLY A 4 -2.70 -10.34 -1.02
N MET A 5 -3.03 -9.32 -1.83
CA MET A 5 -4.39 -8.77 -1.90
C MET A 5 -5.40 -9.80 -2.43
N GLY A 6 -4.99 -10.63 -3.39
CA GLY A 6 -5.81 -11.73 -3.91
C GLY A 6 -6.10 -12.78 -2.85
N LEU A 7 -5.11 -13.15 -2.06
CA LEU A 7 -5.28 -14.09 -0.94
C LEU A 7 -6.21 -13.52 0.15
N PHE A 8 -6.14 -12.22 0.44
CA PHE A 8 -7.10 -11.59 1.36
C PHE A 8 -8.54 -11.66 0.88
N SER A 9 -8.79 -11.68 -0.43
CA SER A 9 -10.15 -11.84 -0.96
C SER A 9 -10.75 -13.24 -0.69
N LEU A 10 -9.91 -14.22 -0.33
CA LEU A 10 -10.34 -15.58 0.04
C LEU A 10 -10.65 -15.71 1.54
N LEU A 11 -10.30 -14.72 2.36
CA LEU A 11 -10.58 -14.76 3.78
C LEU A 11 -12.08 -14.70 4.05
N ASP A 12 -12.50 -15.53 4.98
CA ASP A 12 -13.86 -15.62 5.48
C ASP A 12 -13.89 -15.79 7.01
N GLN A 13 -15.09 -15.83 7.58
CA GLN A 13 -15.31 -16.03 9.01
C GLN A 13 -14.78 -17.37 9.57
N LYS A 14 -14.45 -18.34 8.71
CA LYS A 14 -13.95 -19.68 9.10
C LYS A 14 -12.44 -19.81 8.94
N SER A 15 -11.78 -18.76 8.45
CA SER A 15 -10.36 -18.77 8.16
C SER A 15 -9.55 -18.89 9.46
N SER A 16 -8.57 -19.79 9.46
CA SER A 16 -7.73 -20.06 10.62
C SER A 16 -6.77 -18.90 10.89
N THR A 17 -6.27 -18.82 12.14
CA THR A 17 -5.27 -17.81 12.50
C THR A 17 -4.02 -17.87 11.63
N GLY A 18 -3.57 -19.09 11.29
CA GLY A 18 -2.41 -19.28 10.42
C GLY A 18 -2.62 -18.76 8.99
N ALA A 19 -3.84 -18.86 8.45
CA ALA A 19 -4.15 -18.42 7.09
C ALA A 19 -4.02 -16.89 6.95
N TRP A 20 -4.70 -16.12 7.81
CA TRP A 20 -4.66 -14.66 7.69
C TRP A 20 -3.27 -14.09 8.03
N VAL A 21 -2.55 -14.68 8.99
CA VAL A 21 -1.16 -14.30 9.31
C VAL A 21 -0.25 -14.58 8.11
N GLY A 22 -0.34 -15.76 7.49
CA GLY A 22 0.46 -16.09 6.31
C GLY A 22 0.21 -15.14 5.14
N PHE A 23 -1.05 -14.75 4.92
CA PHE A 23 -1.40 -13.78 3.88
C PHE A 23 -0.85 -12.39 4.18
N GLN A 24 -0.85 -11.96 5.45
CA GLN A 24 -0.24 -10.69 5.86
C GLN A 24 1.26 -10.66 5.62
N VAL A 25 1.98 -11.75 5.88
CA VAL A 25 3.42 -11.83 5.60
C VAL A 25 3.68 -11.63 4.11
N LEU A 26 2.95 -12.32 3.24
CA LEU A 26 3.09 -12.17 1.77
C LEU A 26 2.75 -10.75 1.29
N ALA A 27 1.71 -10.15 1.86
CA ALA A 27 1.36 -8.76 1.56
C ALA A 27 2.45 -7.78 2.03
N ALA A 28 2.99 -7.98 3.23
CA ALA A 28 4.03 -7.14 3.83
C ALA A 28 5.34 -7.19 3.04
N ILE A 29 5.78 -8.38 2.62
CA ILE A 29 6.96 -8.54 1.74
C ILE A 29 6.79 -7.72 0.47
N GLY A 30 5.63 -7.84 -0.19
CA GLY A 30 5.34 -7.08 -1.40
C GLY A 30 5.32 -5.57 -1.20
N SER A 31 4.78 -5.09 -0.07
CA SER A 31 4.81 -3.68 0.29
C SER A 31 6.23 -3.19 0.57
N GLY A 32 7.03 -3.99 1.28
CA GLY A 32 8.43 -3.70 1.59
C GLY A 32 9.24 -3.39 0.34
N PHE A 33 9.18 -4.26 -0.68
CA PHE A 33 9.87 -4.05 -1.95
C PHE A 33 9.50 -2.71 -2.59
N ILE A 34 8.20 -2.42 -2.72
CA ILE A 34 7.71 -1.17 -3.34
C ILE A 34 8.26 0.04 -2.59
N VAL A 35 8.10 0.09 -1.26
CA VAL A 35 8.54 1.25 -0.47
C VAL A 35 10.05 1.46 -0.59
N THR A 36 10.84 0.40 -0.64
CA THR A 36 12.30 0.51 -0.72
C THR A 36 12.82 0.82 -2.11
N SER A 37 12.12 0.45 -3.18
CA SER A 37 12.62 0.59 -4.55
C SER A 37 12.19 1.90 -5.24
N THR A 38 11.02 2.46 -4.91
CA THR A 38 10.45 3.59 -5.67
C THR A 38 11.26 4.88 -5.55
N LEU A 39 11.77 5.20 -4.36
CA LEU A 39 12.52 6.46 -4.17
C LEU A 39 13.88 6.44 -4.90
N PRO A 40 14.72 5.40 -4.75
CA PRO A 40 15.95 5.27 -5.54
C PRO A 40 15.70 5.28 -7.05
N ALA A 41 14.64 4.61 -7.52
CA ALA A 41 14.27 4.60 -8.93
C ALA A 41 13.94 6.02 -9.45
N ALA A 42 13.14 6.78 -8.70
CA ALA A 42 12.82 8.18 -9.05
C ALA A 42 14.04 9.11 -9.03
N GLN A 43 15.05 8.80 -8.22
CA GLN A 43 16.29 9.58 -8.11
C GLN A 43 17.35 9.16 -9.14
N ALA A 44 17.26 7.98 -9.74
CA ALA A 44 18.30 7.44 -10.63
C ALA A 44 18.65 8.37 -11.81
N ALA A 45 17.66 9.05 -12.39
CA ALA A 45 17.88 9.95 -13.53
C ALA A 45 18.33 11.37 -13.13
N LEU A 46 18.23 11.75 -11.85
CA LEU A 46 18.31 13.14 -11.40
C LEU A 46 19.68 13.53 -10.85
N SER A 47 20.03 14.81 -10.99
CA SER A 47 21.27 15.37 -10.42
C SER A 47 21.19 15.44 -8.89
N GLU A 48 22.35 15.55 -8.21
CA GLU A 48 22.37 15.68 -6.74
C GLU A 48 21.63 16.93 -6.24
N ALA A 49 21.67 18.01 -7.02
CA ALA A 49 20.95 19.25 -6.72
C ALA A 49 19.41 19.03 -6.67
N ASP A 50 18.90 18.05 -7.41
CA ASP A 50 17.46 17.76 -7.51
C ASP A 50 16.97 16.71 -6.49
N VAL A 51 17.88 16.11 -5.70
CA VAL A 51 17.53 15.04 -4.75
C VAL A 51 16.50 15.50 -3.73
N ALA A 52 16.64 16.72 -3.21
CA ALA A 52 15.70 17.29 -2.25
C ALA A 52 14.30 17.48 -2.86
N ILE A 53 14.23 18.00 -4.09
CA ILE A 53 12.99 18.23 -4.82
C ILE A 53 12.31 16.91 -5.20
N SER A 54 13.08 15.93 -5.67
CA SER A 54 12.63 14.56 -5.96
C SER A 54 12.01 13.90 -4.73
N THR A 55 12.70 13.97 -3.59
CA THR A 55 12.22 13.39 -2.32
C THR A 55 10.91 14.04 -1.86
N ALA A 56 10.82 15.37 -1.93
CA ALA A 56 9.60 16.10 -1.58
C ALA A 56 8.43 15.72 -2.49
N THR A 57 8.67 15.61 -3.80
CA THR A 57 7.66 15.22 -4.79
C THR A 57 7.18 13.79 -4.56
N TRP A 58 8.11 12.86 -4.33
CA TRP A 58 7.81 11.47 -3.99
C TRP A 58 6.95 11.38 -2.72
N ALA A 59 7.33 12.11 -1.66
CA ALA A 59 6.58 12.14 -0.42
C ALA A 59 5.16 12.73 -0.60
N PHE A 60 5.03 13.79 -1.40
CA PHE A 60 3.74 14.37 -1.75
C PHE A 60 2.86 13.37 -2.50
N CYS A 61 3.37 12.74 -3.56
CA CYS A 61 2.64 11.72 -4.33
C CYS A 61 2.19 10.55 -3.44
N ARG A 62 3.06 10.10 -2.54
CA ARG A 62 2.74 9.05 -1.56
C ARG A 62 1.61 9.48 -0.61
N ALA A 63 1.70 10.68 -0.04
CA ALA A 63 0.67 11.20 0.86
C ALA A 63 -0.67 11.38 0.13
N PHE A 64 -0.66 11.89 -1.09
CA PHE A 64 -1.84 12.02 -1.93
C PHE A 64 -2.47 10.65 -2.22
N GLY A 65 -1.66 9.66 -2.60
CA GLY A 65 -2.10 8.29 -2.81
C GLY A 65 -2.69 7.65 -1.54
N ALA A 66 -2.12 7.93 -0.36
CA ALA A 66 -2.61 7.41 0.91
C ALA A 66 -4.02 7.91 1.26
N VAL A 67 -4.34 9.17 0.96
CA VAL A 67 -5.69 9.73 1.16
C VAL A 67 -6.72 8.91 0.37
N TRP A 68 -6.49 8.73 -0.93
CA TRP A 68 -7.37 7.94 -1.79
C TRP A 68 -7.37 6.45 -1.41
N GLY A 69 -6.22 5.95 -0.97
CA GLY A 69 -6.03 4.57 -0.53
C GLY A 69 -6.87 4.19 0.69
N VAL A 70 -7.34 5.16 1.49
CA VAL A 70 -8.29 4.92 2.59
C VAL A 70 -9.72 5.28 2.18
N SER A 71 -9.92 6.40 1.48
CA SER A 71 -11.26 6.88 1.12
C SER A 71 -12.00 5.94 0.17
N ILE A 72 -11.32 5.37 -0.83
CA ILE A 72 -11.95 4.47 -1.81
C ILE A 72 -12.42 3.17 -1.14
N PRO A 73 -11.57 2.41 -0.41
CA PRO A 73 -12.00 1.25 0.35
C PRO A 73 -13.15 1.51 1.31
N ALA A 74 -13.10 2.63 2.06
CA ALA A 74 -14.17 2.98 3.00
C ALA A 74 -15.52 3.20 2.29
N ALA A 75 -15.52 3.90 1.15
CA ALA A 75 -16.73 4.11 0.36
C ALA A 75 -17.29 2.80 -0.22
N ILE A 76 -16.43 1.96 -0.78
CA ILE A 76 -16.80 0.62 -1.28
C ILE A 76 -17.39 -0.23 -0.16
N PHE A 77 -16.72 -0.26 0.98
CA PHE A 77 -17.13 -1.03 2.15
C PHE A 77 -18.53 -0.60 2.61
N ASN A 78 -18.73 0.70 2.84
CA ASN A 78 -19.99 1.22 3.34
C ASN A 78 -21.14 0.96 2.36
N ASN A 79 -20.92 1.18 1.07
CA ASN A 79 -21.91 0.88 0.03
C ASN A 79 -22.25 -0.62 -0.04
N ARG A 80 -21.24 -1.48 0.06
CA ARG A 80 -21.44 -2.93 -0.03
C ARG A 80 -22.13 -3.49 1.22
N PHE A 81 -21.76 -3.00 2.39
CA PHE A 81 -22.40 -3.35 3.66
C PHE A 81 -23.87 -2.95 3.65
N ALA A 82 -24.18 -1.69 3.30
CA ALA A 82 -25.55 -1.19 3.23
C ALA A 82 -26.40 -1.99 2.24
N ALA A 83 -25.85 -2.34 1.06
CA ALA A 83 -26.53 -3.17 0.08
C ALA A 83 -26.81 -4.59 0.60
N HIS A 84 -25.87 -5.19 1.33
CA HIS A 84 -26.03 -6.53 1.90
C HIS A 84 -27.11 -6.55 2.98
N VAL A 85 -27.09 -5.58 3.90
CA VAL A 85 -28.09 -5.45 4.97
C VAL A 85 -29.48 -5.16 4.40
N SER A 86 -29.58 -4.31 3.38
CA SER A 86 -30.88 -3.96 2.76
C SER A 86 -31.51 -5.11 1.98
N ALA A 87 -30.74 -6.13 1.58
CA ALA A 87 -31.26 -7.31 0.90
C ALA A 87 -31.96 -8.29 1.87
N GLN A 88 -31.73 -8.15 3.18
CA GLN A 88 -32.30 -9.03 4.21
C GLN A 88 -33.72 -8.57 4.57
N LYS A 89 -34.72 -9.40 4.23
CA LYS A 89 -36.14 -9.07 4.38
C LYS A 89 -36.69 -9.32 5.79
N ASP A 90 -36.03 -10.16 6.57
CA ASP A 90 -36.60 -10.75 7.79
C ASP A 90 -36.21 -10.01 9.10
N LEU A 91 -35.44 -8.92 9.01
CA LEU A 91 -34.77 -8.32 10.17
C LEU A 91 -35.44 -7.07 10.76
N GLY A 92 -36.47 -6.52 10.10
CA GLY A 92 -37.29 -5.41 10.61
C GLY A 92 -36.47 -4.25 11.22
N LEU A 93 -36.59 -4.07 12.55
CA LEU A 93 -35.90 -3.03 13.33
C LEU A 93 -34.37 -3.13 13.30
N ALA A 94 -33.79 -4.32 13.22
CA ALA A 94 -32.33 -4.49 13.18
C ALA A 94 -31.75 -3.92 11.88
N THR A 95 -32.45 -4.07 10.75
CA THR A 95 -32.09 -3.42 9.48
C THR A 95 -32.08 -1.90 9.61
N GLN A 96 -33.08 -1.32 10.28
CA GLN A 96 -33.15 0.13 10.50
C GLN A 96 -31.99 0.63 11.37
N VAL A 97 -31.66 -0.08 12.46
CA VAL A 97 -30.52 0.29 13.32
C VAL A 97 -29.21 0.21 12.53
N LEU A 98 -29.00 -0.85 11.76
CA LEU A 98 -27.79 -1.04 10.95
C LEU A 98 -27.67 -0.01 9.81
N GLN A 99 -28.79 0.40 9.20
CA GLN A 99 -28.81 1.47 8.21
C GLN A 99 -28.55 2.86 8.85
N ASN A 100 -29.09 3.10 10.04
CA ASN A 100 -28.92 4.36 10.77
C ASN A 100 -27.58 4.47 11.50
N THR A 101 -26.80 3.39 11.56
CA THR A 101 -25.46 3.35 12.12
C THR A 101 -24.50 4.30 11.38
N GLY A 102 -24.83 4.71 10.15
CA GLY A 102 -24.21 5.81 9.41
C GLY A 102 -22.84 5.48 8.82
N ASN A 103 -21.95 4.84 9.59
CA ASN A 103 -20.61 4.47 9.14
C ASN A 103 -20.17 3.09 9.68
N PRO A 104 -20.67 1.99 9.09
CA PRO A 104 -20.31 0.64 9.53
C PRO A 104 -18.81 0.35 9.42
N TYR A 105 -18.08 1.02 8.52
CA TYR A 105 -16.61 0.92 8.46
C TYR A 105 -15.92 1.33 9.77
N GLN A 106 -16.49 2.28 10.52
CA GLN A 106 -15.95 2.74 11.80
C GLN A 106 -16.43 1.92 13.01
N GLN A 107 -17.45 1.07 12.84
CA GLN A 107 -18.15 0.38 13.94
C GLN A 107 -17.96 -1.14 13.94
N ALA A 108 -16.80 -1.62 13.50
CA ALA A 108 -16.46 -3.04 13.44
C ALA A 108 -16.02 -3.63 14.80
N SER A 109 -16.53 -3.12 15.93
CA SER A 109 -16.13 -3.60 17.25
C SER A 109 -16.93 -4.83 17.68
N ARG A 110 -16.30 -5.69 18.49
CA ARG A 110 -16.97 -6.86 19.04
C ARG A 110 -18.17 -6.46 19.90
N GLU A 111 -18.02 -5.37 20.66
CA GLU A 111 -19.03 -4.81 21.54
C GLU A 111 -20.27 -4.38 20.75
N PHE A 112 -20.07 -3.78 19.57
CA PHE A 112 -21.16 -3.42 18.67
C PHE A 112 -21.91 -4.64 18.14
N VAL A 113 -21.20 -5.73 17.79
CA VAL A 113 -21.87 -6.93 17.29
C VAL A 113 -22.64 -7.64 18.41
N MET A 114 -22.05 -7.73 19.62
CA MET A 114 -22.62 -8.46 20.76
C MET A 114 -23.88 -7.83 21.33
N GLN A 115 -24.23 -6.59 20.97
CA GLN A 115 -25.49 -5.95 21.41
C GLN A 115 -26.74 -6.55 20.73
N PHE A 116 -26.56 -7.29 19.64
CA PHE A 116 -27.67 -7.85 18.85
C PHE A 116 -27.90 -9.35 19.15
N SER A 117 -29.06 -9.87 18.74
CA SER A 117 -29.36 -11.30 18.84
C SER A 117 -28.43 -12.15 17.95
N PRO A 118 -28.21 -13.44 18.26
CA PRO A 118 -27.29 -14.29 17.50
C PRO A 118 -27.59 -14.35 15.98
N GLU A 119 -28.86 -14.27 15.59
CA GLU A 119 -29.30 -14.23 14.19
C GLU A 119 -28.87 -12.94 13.48
N VAL A 120 -28.96 -11.80 14.16
CA VAL A 120 -28.50 -10.51 13.62
C VAL A 120 -26.97 -10.48 13.59
N GLN A 121 -26.30 -11.08 14.58
CA GLN A 121 -24.84 -11.16 14.63
C GLN A 121 -24.27 -11.87 13.40
N SER A 122 -24.81 -13.03 13.01
CA SER A 122 -24.33 -13.75 11.83
C SER A 122 -24.47 -12.92 10.57
N ILE A 123 -25.57 -12.19 10.42
CA ILE A 123 -25.81 -11.33 9.26
C ILE A 123 -24.86 -10.14 9.23
N ILE A 124 -24.58 -9.53 10.38
CA ILE A 124 -23.58 -8.46 10.48
C ILE A 124 -22.21 -9.01 10.05
N ILE A 125 -21.79 -10.15 10.58
CA ILE A 125 -20.49 -10.78 10.26
C ILE A 125 -20.40 -11.11 8.76
N GLU A 126 -21.47 -11.64 8.18
CA GLU A 126 -21.55 -11.92 6.74
C GLU A 126 -21.47 -10.64 5.90
N ALA A 127 -22.16 -9.58 6.30
CA ALA A 127 -22.10 -8.27 5.64
C ALA A 127 -20.69 -7.66 5.71
N TYR A 128 -20.03 -7.71 6.87
CA TYR A 128 -18.64 -7.28 7.04
C TYR A 128 -17.70 -8.09 6.13
N THR A 129 -17.83 -9.42 6.15
CA THR A 129 -17.00 -10.33 5.35
C THR A 129 -17.16 -10.04 3.86
N ALA A 130 -18.41 -9.93 3.37
CA ALA A 130 -18.69 -9.66 1.97
C ALA A 130 -18.19 -8.27 1.52
N ALA A 131 -18.28 -7.26 2.40
CA ALA A 131 -17.77 -5.92 2.13
C ALA A 131 -16.24 -5.90 2.09
N LEU A 132 -15.55 -6.55 3.04
CA LEU A 132 -14.09 -6.69 3.04
C LEU A 132 -13.58 -7.43 1.80
N GLN A 133 -14.20 -8.55 1.44
CA GLN A 133 -13.84 -9.30 0.23
C GLN A 133 -13.94 -8.42 -1.03
N ARG A 134 -14.99 -7.59 -1.13
CA ARG A 134 -15.15 -6.65 -2.24
C ARG A 134 -14.04 -5.58 -2.27
N VAL A 135 -13.66 -5.05 -1.10
CA VAL A 135 -12.53 -4.12 -0.98
C VAL A 135 -11.25 -4.78 -1.49
N TRP A 136 -10.93 -5.99 -1.02
CA TRP A 136 -9.72 -6.71 -1.44
C TRP A 136 -9.72 -7.02 -2.94
N GLN A 137 -10.85 -7.42 -3.52
CA GLN A 137 -10.99 -7.62 -4.96
C GLN A 137 -10.67 -6.36 -5.76
N ILE A 138 -11.16 -5.20 -5.33
CA ILE A 138 -10.86 -3.93 -6.00
C ILE A 138 -9.39 -3.56 -5.81
N SER A 139 -8.82 -3.79 -4.63
CA SER A 139 -7.37 -3.61 -4.38
C SER A 139 -6.50 -4.47 -5.31
N VAL A 140 -6.94 -5.68 -5.66
CA VAL A 140 -6.24 -6.52 -6.66
C VAL A 140 -6.24 -5.86 -8.04
N VAL A 141 -7.36 -5.23 -8.45
CA VAL A 141 -7.42 -4.51 -9.73
C VAL A 141 -6.44 -3.34 -9.75
N PHE A 142 -6.40 -2.53 -8.68
CA PHE A 142 -5.42 -1.45 -8.56
C PHE A 142 -3.97 -1.96 -8.58
N ALA A 143 -3.68 -3.02 -7.82
CA ALA A 143 -2.35 -3.63 -7.80
C ALA A 143 -1.96 -4.25 -9.14
N GLY A 144 -2.92 -4.78 -9.91
CA GLY A 144 -2.70 -5.29 -11.26
C GLY A 144 -2.42 -4.17 -12.26
N LEU A 145 -3.14 -3.04 -12.18
CA LEU A 145 -2.87 -1.87 -13.01
C LEU A 145 -1.50 -1.26 -12.70
N ASP A 146 -1.15 -1.14 -11.42
CA ASP A 146 0.18 -0.68 -10.97
C ASP A 146 1.29 -1.57 -11.53
N PHE A 147 1.11 -2.89 -11.47
CA PHE A 147 2.05 -3.85 -12.07
C PHE A 147 2.19 -3.69 -13.59
N LEU A 148 1.10 -3.37 -14.31
CA LEU A 148 1.17 -3.08 -15.74
C LEU A 148 1.88 -1.76 -16.03
N PHE A 149 1.68 -0.74 -15.19
CA PHE A 149 2.40 0.53 -15.29
C PHE A 149 3.90 0.39 -15.04
N ALA A 150 4.31 -0.50 -14.15
CA ALA A 150 5.73 -0.80 -13.94
C ALA A 150 6.42 -1.31 -15.22
N TRP A 151 5.70 -1.99 -16.12
CA TRP A 151 6.25 -2.43 -17.41
C TRP A 151 6.44 -1.27 -18.41
N LEU A 152 5.67 -0.20 -18.28
CA LEU A 152 5.78 1.00 -19.10
C LEU A 152 6.93 1.91 -18.66
N GLU A 153 7.45 1.71 -17.45
CA GLU A 153 8.58 2.47 -16.92
C GLU A 153 9.86 2.16 -17.71
N LYS A 154 10.55 3.22 -18.15
CA LYS A 154 11.82 3.06 -18.86
C LYS A 154 12.91 2.67 -17.87
N GLU A 155 13.66 1.64 -18.21
CA GLU A 155 14.84 1.23 -17.46
C GLU A 155 15.91 2.33 -17.53
N VAL A 156 16.21 2.93 -16.38
CA VAL A 156 17.29 3.91 -16.21
C VAL A 156 18.32 3.27 -15.30
N GLU A 157 19.58 3.27 -15.74
CA GLU A 157 20.69 2.70 -14.98
C GLU A 157 20.86 3.48 -13.66
N LEU A 158 20.92 2.77 -12.53
CA LEU A 158 21.12 3.38 -11.22
C LEU A 158 22.53 4.00 -11.15
N ARG A 159 22.60 5.30 -10.87
CA ARG A 159 23.86 6.01 -10.65
C ARG A 159 24.68 5.33 -9.55
N THR A 160 25.89 4.92 -9.89
CA THR A 160 26.83 4.25 -8.97
C THR A 160 27.88 5.21 -8.39
N THR A 161 27.92 6.46 -8.87
CA THR A 161 28.90 7.49 -8.47
C THR A 161 28.18 8.74 -7.94
N LEU A 162 28.61 9.22 -6.78
CA LEU A 162 28.19 10.48 -6.16
C LEU A 162 29.12 11.59 -6.66
N GLU A 163 28.59 12.63 -7.30
CA GLU A 163 29.33 13.86 -7.59
C GLU A 163 28.78 14.96 -6.69
N THR A 164 29.35 15.02 -5.48
CA THR A 164 28.98 15.98 -4.44
C THR A 164 29.74 17.28 -4.61
N GLU A 165 29.03 18.41 -4.70
CA GLU A 165 29.62 19.76 -4.59
C GLU A 165 30.26 20.02 -3.20
N TYR A 166 30.01 19.12 -2.24
CA TYR A 166 30.51 19.16 -0.86
C TYR A 166 31.41 17.97 -0.49
N GLY A 167 31.94 17.21 -1.45
CA GLY A 167 33.00 16.23 -1.18
C GLY A 167 34.26 16.94 -0.67
N PRO A 168 35.04 16.36 0.29
CA PRO A 168 36.30 16.97 0.69
C PRO A 168 37.17 17.14 -0.55
N GLU A 169 37.59 18.39 -0.84
CA GLU A 169 38.47 18.70 -1.97
C GLU A 169 39.66 17.74 -1.96
N GLU A 170 39.71 16.82 -2.92
CA GLU A 170 40.92 16.08 -3.20
C GLU A 170 41.93 17.11 -3.67
N LYS A 171 42.91 17.42 -2.81
CA LYS A 171 44.06 18.23 -3.18
C LYS A 171 44.76 17.54 -4.35
N GLU A 172 44.61 18.12 -5.53
CA GLU A 172 45.49 17.88 -6.66
C GLU A 172 46.94 18.11 -6.22
N ALA A 173 47.70 17.04 -6.04
CA ALA A 173 49.15 17.12 -6.02
C ALA A 173 49.61 17.39 -7.46
N SER A 174 49.88 18.66 -7.75
CA SER A 174 50.40 19.14 -9.04
C SER A 174 51.68 18.42 -9.48
N PRO A 175 51.93 18.33 -10.80
CA PRO A 175 53.13 17.71 -11.35
C PRO A 175 54.30 18.70 -11.33
N GLU A 176 55.24 18.54 -10.39
CA GLU A 176 56.56 19.17 -10.52
C GLU A 176 57.58 18.14 -11.01
N GLY A 177 58.06 18.37 -12.23
CA GLY A 177 59.16 17.63 -12.83
C GLY A 177 60.51 17.95 -12.16
N GLY A 178 61.39 16.95 -12.12
CA GLY A 178 62.76 17.09 -11.65
C GLY A 178 63.54 15.78 -11.82
N ASP A 179 64.23 15.70 -12.96
CA ASP A 179 65.32 14.80 -13.37
C ASP A 179 66.08 14.08 -12.22
N LEU A 180 66.39 12.78 -12.38
CA LEU A 180 67.76 12.26 -12.54
C LEU A 180 67.88 10.72 -12.38
N THR A 181 68.38 10.13 -13.47
CA THR A 181 69.35 9.01 -13.61
C THR A 181 68.96 7.54 -13.37
N VAL A 182 69.01 6.80 -14.49
CA VAL A 182 69.28 5.35 -14.57
C VAL A 182 70.77 5.10 -14.36
N PRO A 183 71.17 4.00 -13.69
CA PRO A 183 72.23 3.20 -14.30
C PRO A 183 72.05 1.67 -14.19
N LYS A 184 72.13 1.06 -15.38
CA LYS A 184 72.55 -0.29 -15.80
C LYS A 184 72.00 -1.53 -15.11
#